data_AF-A0A4P6WQR8-F1
#
_entry.id   AF-A0A4P6WQR8-F1
#
_cell.length_a   1.000
_cell.length_b   1.000
_cell.length_c   1.000
_cell.angle_alpha   90.00
_cell.angle_beta   90.00
_cell.angle_gamma   90.00
#
_symmetry.space_group_name_H-M   'P 1'
#
loop_
_entity.id
_entity.type
_entity.pdbx_description
1 polymer ?
#
loop_
_entity_poly.entity_id
_entity_poly.type
_entity_poly.pdbx_seq_one_letter_code
_entity_poly.pdbx_strand_id
1 'polypeptide(L)'
;MDLGPKTRWARYLWAGTLAIALAATLYTAAARATTTASASQPPDAVGLVTRDKVVLRAAPSDRAASQTLLWRGEALEIRGARGDFLQVWDHHRERGGYVRATQLMRVAGDAAEAPQLLALLGFVSEQPGAEPLGLALAAATIQALPAAALQGPPGATVMDAIGRQAERLAERATVGTGRADDPLLTAHLDVARRHGVQLVTREQDSRMTVCYDGDAWRRLLALPAASAEQKARAALALTRAECLEQPTRIADREALDEGLVDLLAHADAPALAPHWRARIATRQAEVWSRIAYARAQRDQADTARQAAQRAIDAIGRIEKAELVDDDLARFHAAAVRVNAVRWAAAPAVPAPGRLAIATRRADDGQTCVSLRDAKAKADAPALAERCSWGQVWAASAAPNREGTALALAVQPVDGWRELWVFRKDAGGWGVQVLPPSALQPGIGYAEFAGWEPGGRRMLVAREALAEGKTIRRFEVVKVATLTPERTAFDAEALGPFSRWPDAAWKRASLALR
;
A
#
# COMPACT_ATOMS: atom_id res chain seq x y z
N MET A 1 -9.15 45.75 9.97
CA MET A 1 -8.11 45.28 10.91
C MET A 1 -6.97 44.75 10.08
N ASP A 2 -5.79 45.30 10.34
CA ASP A 2 -4.56 45.17 9.55
C ASP A 2 -4.14 43.73 9.25
N LEU A 3 -3.88 43.46 7.99
CA LEU A 3 -3.15 42.29 7.52
C LEU A 3 -1.69 42.69 7.32
N GLY A 4 -0.85 42.36 8.31
CA GLY A 4 0.60 42.56 8.27
C GLY A 4 1.31 41.57 7.34
N PRO A 5 2.38 41.97 6.62
CA PRO A 5 2.98 41.15 5.56
C PRO A 5 4.20 40.37 6.06
N LYS A 6 4.09 39.05 6.23
CA LYS A 6 5.25 38.15 6.39
C LYS A 6 4.95 36.76 5.83
N THR A 7 5.49 36.46 4.64
CA THR A 7 5.89 35.13 4.11
C THR A 7 6.04 35.21 2.58
N ARG A 8 7.16 35.81 2.12
CA ARG A 8 7.51 35.89 0.69
C ARG A 8 8.58 34.88 0.23
N TRP A 9 9.05 33.99 1.10
CA TRP A 9 10.16 33.07 0.77
C TRP A 9 9.72 31.67 0.29
N ALA A 10 8.46 31.28 0.50
CA ALA A 10 7.96 29.95 0.11
C ALA A 10 7.35 29.89 -1.32
N ARG A 11 7.44 30.97 -2.12
CA ARG A 11 6.77 31.06 -3.44
C ARG A 11 7.70 30.96 -4.66
N TYR A 12 9.01 30.82 -4.49
CA TYR A 12 9.95 30.84 -5.62
C TYR A 12 10.46 29.47 -6.10
N LEU A 13 9.82 28.37 -5.70
CA LEU A 13 10.16 27.01 -6.19
C LEU A 13 9.10 26.36 -7.10
N TRP A 14 8.08 27.09 -7.55
CA TRP A 14 7.05 26.57 -8.47
C TRP A 14 6.73 27.60 -9.56
N ALA A 15 7.44 27.54 -10.70
CA ALA A 15 6.92 27.83 -12.04
C ALA A 15 8.07 27.76 -13.06
N GLY A 16 8.16 26.65 -13.79
CA GLY A 16 8.85 26.59 -15.07
C GLY A 16 7.91 26.02 -16.11
N THR A 17 7.42 26.85 -17.05
CA THR A 17 7.41 26.60 -18.51
C THR A 17 6.63 27.67 -19.30
N LEU A 18 7.19 27.97 -20.49
CA LEU A 18 6.64 28.57 -21.71
C LEU A 18 6.26 30.07 -21.77
N ALA A 19 7.02 30.84 -22.56
CA ALA A 19 6.59 31.32 -23.88
C ALA A 19 7.72 32.08 -24.62
N ILE A 20 7.98 31.67 -25.86
CA ILE A 20 8.83 32.34 -26.85
C ILE A 20 7.94 33.31 -27.66
N ALA A 21 8.38 34.56 -27.88
CA ALA A 21 8.47 35.24 -29.19
C ALA A 21 8.38 36.79 -29.11
N LEU A 22 9.43 37.44 -29.64
CA LEU A 22 9.45 38.62 -30.53
C LEU A 22 8.66 39.91 -30.17
N ALA A 23 9.39 40.99 -29.89
CA ALA A 23 9.47 42.18 -30.76
C ALA A 23 10.47 43.21 -30.20
N ALA A 24 11.27 43.78 -31.11
CA ALA A 24 12.32 44.76 -30.87
C ALA A 24 11.80 46.22 -30.94
N THR A 25 12.73 47.15 -30.67
CA THR A 25 12.66 48.63 -30.79
C THR A 25 11.97 49.39 -29.62
N LEU A 26 12.42 50.54 -29.11
CA LEU A 26 13.64 51.35 -29.11
C LEU A 26 13.38 52.50 -28.08
N TYR A 27 14.43 53.10 -27.50
CA TYR A 27 14.47 54.43 -26.84
C TYR A 27 13.75 54.66 -25.48
N THR A 28 14.51 54.74 -24.37
CA THR A 28 15.06 55.99 -23.80
C THR A 28 15.68 55.73 -22.43
N ALA A 29 16.88 56.28 -22.24
CA ALA A 29 17.60 56.26 -20.98
C ALA A 29 16.93 57.18 -19.95
N ALA A 30 16.44 56.60 -18.86
CA ALA A 30 16.17 57.32 -17.63
C ALA A 30 16.67 56.44 -16.47
N ALA A 31 17.79 56.85 -15.88
CA ALA A 31 18.39 56.25 -14.71
C ALA A 31 17.38 56.30 -13.53
N ARG A 32 16.65 55.20 -13.33
CA ARG A 32 16.03 54.90 -12.05
C ARG A 32 16.98 53.99 -11.30
N ALA A 33 17.47 54.48 -10.17
CA ALA A 33 18.16 53.69 -9.18
C ALA A 33 17.25 52.53 -8.75
N THR A 34 17.39 51.39 -9.42
CA THR A 34 16.92 50.11 -8.91
C THR A 34 17.82 49.76 -7.74
N THR A 35 17.36 50.03 -6.53
CA THR A 35 17.72 49.21 -5.37
C THR A 35 17.31 47.79 -5.72
N THR A 36 18.22 47.04 -6.33
CA THR A 36 18.18 45.60 -6.35
C THR A 36 18.15 45.17 -4.89
N ALA A 37 16.99 44.70 -4.43
CA ALA A 37 16.94 43.90 -3.23
C ALA A 37 17.92 42.75 -3.47
N SER A 38 19.07 42.82 -2.80
CA SER A 38 20.06 41.75 -2.83
C SER A 38 19.30 40.48 -2.45
N ALA A 39 19.18 39.55 -3.40
CA ALA A 39 18.82 38.19 -3.04
C ALA A 39 19.82 37.80 -1.95
N SER A 40 19.33 37.45 -0.76
CA SER A 40 20.21 37.06 0.34
C SER A 40 21.16 35.99 -0.19
N GLN A 41 22.46 36.29 -0.20
CA GLN A 41 23.46 35.27 -0.48
C GLN A 41 23.19 34.11 0.48
N PRO A 42 23.26 32.86 0.02
CA PRO A 42 23.21 31.72 0.93
C PRO A 42 24.26 31.94 2.03
N PRO A 43 23.95 31.58 3.28
CA PRO A 43 24.90 31.77 4.37
C PRO A 43 26.23 31.09 4.02
N ASP A 44 27.35 31.78 4.26
CA ASP A 44 28.69 31.32 3.83
C ASP A 44 29.09 29.96 4.44
N ALA A 45 28.42 29.52 5.53
CA ALA A 45 28.55 28.17 6.06
C ALA A 45 27.29 27.75 6.84
N VAL A 46 26.86 26.50 6.64
CA VAL A 46 25.78 25.86 7.40
C VAL A 46 26.39 24.86 8.39
N GLY A 47 25.83 24.79 9.60
CA GLY A 47 26.16 23.78 10.60
C GLY A 47 24.97 22.85 10.84
N LEU A 48 25.17 21.55 10.60
CA LEU A 48 24.18 20.52 10.91
C LEU A 48 24.40 19.99 12.32
N VAL A 49 23.36 20.00 13.14
CA VAL A 49 23.40 19.45 14.50
C VAL A 49 23.54 17.93 14.42
N THR A 50 24.58 17.38 15.04
CA THR A 50 24.93 15.95 14.91
C THR A 50 24.35 15.06 16.02
N ARG A 51 23.80 15.67 17.09
CA ARG A 51 23.32 14.96 18.29
C ARG A 51 22.02 15.57 18.79
N ASP A 52 21.25 14.79 19.53
CA ASP A 52 20.03 15.28 20.18
C ASP A 52 20.34 16.09 21.44
N LYS A 53 19.44 17.01 21.79
CA LYS A 53 19.52 17.85 23.01
C LYS A 53 20.79 18.71 23.07
N VAL A 54 21.22 19.27 21.94
CA VAL A 54 22.33 20.22 21.89
C VAL A 54 21.88 21.58 22.44
N VAL A 55 22.63 22.16 23.36
CA VAL A 55 22.22 23.42 24.01
C VAL A 55 22.67 24.61 23.19
N LEU A 56 21.73 25.48 22.78
CA LEU A 56 22.02 26.81 22.27
C LEU A 56 22.25 27.76 23.45
N ARG A 57 23.43 28.37 23.54
CA ARG A 57 23.85 29.19 24.69
C ARG A 57 23.89 30.67 24.36
N ALA A 58 23.67 31.50 25.38
CA ALA A 58 23.74 32.96 25.23
C ALA A 58 25.16 33.52 25.03
N ALA A 59 26.20 32.77 25.44
CA ALA A 59 27.60 33.16 25.34
C ALA A 59 28.49 31.92 25.07
N PRO A 60 29.73 32.08 24.56
CA PRO A 60 30.65 30.98 24.22
C PRO A 60 31.29 30.36 25.49
N SER A 61 30.46 29.78 26.36
CA SER A 61 30.88 29.14 27.61
C SER A 61 29.87 28.08 28.03
N ASP A 62 30.34 26.96 28.58
CA ASP A 62 29.44 25.91 29.11
C ASP A 62 28.61 26.35 30.31
N ARG A 63 29.05 27.38 31.02
CA ARG A 63 28.32 27.96 32.14
C ARG A 63 27.32 29.04 31.71
N ALA A 64 27.33 29.42 30.43
CA ALA A 64 26.39 30.41 29.92
C ALA A 64 24.96 29.86 29.95
N ALA A 65 24.01 30.77 30.17
CA ALA A 65 22.59 30.45 30.21
C ALA A 65 22.15 29.69 28.93
N SER A 66 21.41 28.61 29.14
CA SER A 66 20.72 27.87 28.09
C SER A 66 19.56 28.71 27.54
N GLN A 67 19.48 28.85 26.23
CA GLN A 67 18.37 29.53 25.57
C GLN A 67 17.31 28.54 25.07
N THR A 68 17.74 27.48 24.39
CA THR A 68 16.88 26.42 23.87
C THR A 68 17.70 25.15 23.63
N LEU A 69 17.00 24.03 23.47
CA LEU A 69 17.58 22.80 22.93
C LEU A 69 17.42 22.76 21.42
N LEU A 70 18.43 22.18 20.79
CA LEU A 70 18.52 21.86 19.39
C LEU A 70 18.56 20.34 19.23
N TRP A 71 18.06 19.87 18.11
CA TRP A 71 17.90 18.44 17.83
C TRP A 71 18.73 18.03 16.63
N ARG A 72 19.09 16.76 16.59
CA ARG A 72 19.89 16.22 15.50
C ARG A 72 19.20 16.49 14.16
N GLY A 73 19.99 16.87 13.16
CA GLY A 73 19.49 17.23 11.83
C GLY A 73 19.01 18.68 11.70
N GLU A 74 18.92 19.46 12.77
CA GLU A 74 18.66 20.90 12.61
C GLU A 74 19.83 21.59 11.88
N ALA A 75 19.50 22.48 10.96
CA ALA A 75 20.46 23.27 10.20
C ALA A 75 20.54 24.70 10.77
N LEU A 76 21.76 25.18 10.98
CA LEU A 76 22.04 26.50 11.55
C LEU A 76 22.94 27.29 10.61
N GLU A 77 22.70 28.58 10.47
CA GLU A 77 23.65 29.49 9.83
C GLU A 77 24.83 29.73 10.77
N ILE A 78 26.07 29.52 10.31
CA ILE A 78 27.28 29.83 11.08
C ILE A 78 27.71 31.26 10.75
N ARG A 79 27.77 32.12 11.78
CA ARG A 79 28.14 33.54 11.64
C ARG A 79 29.51 33.90 12.18
N GLY A 80 30.17 32.97 12.88
CA GLY A 80 31.51 33.19 13.40
C GLY A 80 31.96 32.10 14.37
N ALA A 81 33.19 32.25 14.88
CA ALA A 81 33.77 31.33 15.87
C ALA A 81 34.42 32.13 17.01
N ARG A 82 34.33 31.60 18.23
CA ARG A 82 34.98 32.11 19.44
C ARG A 82 35.49 30.93 20.28
N GLY A 83 36.79 30.67 20.23
CA GLY A 83 37.37 29.47 20.82
C GLY A 83 36.71 28.21 20.24
N ASP A 84 36.30 27.28 21.12
CA ASP A 84 35.62 26.03 20.72
C ASP A 84 34.12 26.20 20.44
N PHE A 85 33.60 27.43 20.38
CA PHE A 85 32.19 27.73 20.13
C PHE A 85 32.00 28.39 18.77
N LEU A 86 30.90 28.01 18.11
CA LEU A 86 30.40 28.64 16.89
C LEU A 86 29.26 29.57 17.25
N GLN A 87 29.33 30.80 16.77
CA GLN A 87 28.21 31.72 16.78
C GLN A 87 27.27 31.33 15.65
N VAL A 88 26.02 31.02 15.98
CA VAL A 88 25.05 30.47 15.06
C VAL A 88 23.75 31.23 15.08
N TRP A 89 22.99 31.11 13.99
CA TRP A 89 21.63 31.60 13.87
C TRP A 89 20.69 30.48 13.44
N ASP A 90 19.65 30.26 14.25
CA ASP A 90 18.53 29.39 13.93
C ASP A 90 17.44 30.24 13.26
N HIS A 91 17.25 30.05 11.95
CA HIS A 91 16.24 30.77 11.18
C HIS A 91 14.81 30.40 11.56
N HIS A 92 14.55 29.16 11.99
CA HIS A 92 13.22 28.73 12.35
C HIS A 92 12.76 29.42 13.64
N ARG A 93 13.66 29.53 14.62
CA ARG A 93 13.37 30.16 15.91
C ARG A 93 13.70 31.65 15.95
N GLU A 94 14.20 32.20 14.84
CA GLU A 94 14.75 33.56 14.73
C GLU A 94 15.68 33.91 15.91
N ARG A 95 16.59 32.99 16.24
CA ARG A 95 17.39 33.06 17.47
C ARG A 95 18.86 32.79 17.21
N GLY A 96 19.71 33.69 17.70
CA GLY A 96 21.15 33.56 17.69
C GLY A 96 21.71 33.09 19.04
N GLY A 97 22.83 32.38 18.99
CA GLY A 97 23.53 31.93 20.18
C GLY A 97 24.86 31.24 19.85
N TYR A 98 25.36 30.45 20.80
CA TYR A 98 26.61 29.72 20.71
C TYR A 98 26.40 28.23 20.92
N VAL A 99 27.05 27.42 20.08
CA VAL A 99 27.07 25.95 20.16
C VAL A 99 28.52 25.48 20.10
N ARG A 100 28.88 24.36 20.75
CA ARG A 100 30.24 23.82 20.63
C ARG A 100 30.50 23.35 19.20
N ALA A 101 31.67 23.66 18.66
CA ALA A 101 32.06 23.27 17.30
C ALA A 101 31.96 21.75 17.09
N THR A 102 32.29 20.95 18.10
CA THR A 102 32.22 19.47 18.06
C THR A 102 30.81 18.89 18.00
N GLN A 103 29.77 19.73 18.15
CA GLN A 103 28.36 19.32 18.08
C GLN A 103 27.74 19.61 16.70
N LEU A 104 28.44 20.38 15.85
CA LEU A 104 27.99 20.74 14.51
C LEU A 104 28.91 20.11 13.46
N MET A 105 28.32 19.54 12.42
CA MET A 105 29.02 19.23 11.18
C MET A 105 28.87 20.41 10.24
N ARG A 106 29.99 21.01 9.83
CA ARG A 106 29.96 22.10 8.85
C ARG A 106 29.69 21.54 7.47
N VAL A 107 28.91 22.29 6.69
CA VAL A 107 28.58 22.03 5.29
C VAL A 107 28.83 23.33 4.53
N ALA A 108 29.67 23.26 3.51
CA ALA A 108 29.95 24.37 2.60
C ALA A 108 28.85 24.48 1.53
N GLY A 109 28.28 23.34 1.11
CA GLY A 109 27.18 23.30 0.15
C GLY A 109 27.63 23.56 -1.29
N ASP A 110 28.92 23.43 -1.56
CA ASP A 110 29.49 23.49 -2.91
C ASP A 110 29.57 22.10 -3.56
N ALA A 111 29.76 22.09 -4.89
CA ALA A 111 29.78 20.86 -5.67
C ALA A 111 30.97 19.95 -5.36
N ALA A 112 32.06 20.46 -4.78
CA ALA A 112 33.22 19.64 -4.43
C ALA A 112 32.95 18.77 -3.19
N GLU A 113 32.06 19.21 -2.30
CA GLU A 113 31.66 18.47 -1.10
C GLU A 113 30.67 17.32 -1.38
N ALA A 114 29.99 17.34 -2.54
CA ALA A 114 28.89 16.41 -2.84
C ALA A 114 29.23 14.91 -2.70
N PRO A 115 30.39 14.39 -3.16
CA PRO A 115 30.73 12.98 -2.96
C PRO A 115 30.87 12.59 -1.48
N GLN A 116 31.40 13.50 -0.65
CA GLN A 116 31.54 13.27 0.79
C GLN A 116 30.17 13.27 1.47
N LEU A 117 29.28 14.21 1.11
CA LEU A 117 27.93 14.26 1.65
C LEU A 117 27.12 13.00 1.27
N LEU A 118 27.26 12.49 0.05
CA LEU A 118 26.65 11.23 -0.39
C LEU A 118 27.16 10.03 0.44
N ALA A 119 28.46 9.96 0.70
CA ALA A 119 29.03 8.89 1.53
C ALA A 119 28.49 8.94 2.97
N LEU A 120 28.42 10.14 3.56
CA LEU A 120 27.85 10.35 4.89
C LEU A 120 26.35 10.01 4.93
N LEU A 121 25.60 10.43 3.92
CA LEU A 121 24.18 10.11 3.78
C LEU A 121 23.98 8.60 3.72
N GLY A 122 24.78 7.88 2.93
CA GLY A 122 24.74 6.42 2.84
C GLY A 122 24.95 5.77 4.21
N PHE A 123 25.99 6.18 4.93
CA PHE A 123 26.29 5.65 6.27
C PHE A 123 25.20 5.95 7.31
N VAL A 124 24.70 7.19 7.36
CA VAL A 124 23.67 7.61 8.31
C VAL A 124 22.32 6.95 8.02
N SER A 125 22.00 6.71 6.75
CA SER A 125 20.74 6.06 6.34
C SER A 125 20.60 4.63 6.91
N GLU A 126 21.70 3.97 7.22
CA GLU A 126 21.70 2.63 7.83
C GLU A 126 21.53 2.65 9.36
N GLN A 127 21.42 3.83 9.99
CA GLN A 127 21.31 3.96 11.44
C GLN A 127 19.88 4.30 11.89
N PRO A 128 19.13 3.36 12.49
CA PRO A 128 17.84 3.66 13.09
C PRO A 128 17.94 4.78 14.14
N GLY A 129 16.98 5.69 14.15
CA GLY A 129 16.96 6.86 15.03
C GLY A 129 17.74 8.06 14.47
N ALA A 130 18.58 7.91 13.44
CA ALA A 130 19.32 9.02 12.84
C ALA A 130 18.61 9.68 11.65
N GLU A 131 17.33 9.37 11.43
CA GLU A 131 16.54 9.83 10.28
C GLU A 131 16.57 11.36 10.12
N PRO A 132 16.46 12.19 11.19
CA PRO A 132 16.57 13.64 11.03
C PRO A 132 17.92 14.12 10.48
N LEU A 133 19.03 13.47 10.87
CA LEU A 133 20.36 13.82 10.37
C LEU A 133 20.52 13.45 8.90
N GLY A 134 20.07 12.26 8.51
CA GLY A 134 20.19 11.86 7.12
C GLY A 134 19.24 12.65 6.20
N LEU A 135 18.09 13.14 6.69
CA LEU A 135 17.26 14.11 5.96
C LEU A 135 18.01 15.44 5.76
N ALA A 136 18.70 15.92 6.78
CA ALA A 136 19.54 17.12 6.69
C ALA A 136 20.71 16.94 5.72
N LEU A 137 21.38 15.78 5.76
CA LEU A 137 22.43 15.41 4.81
C LEU A 137 21.90 15.30 3.39
N ALA A 138 20.69 14.77 3.19
CA ALA A 138 20.04 14.72 1.89
C ALA A 138 19.77 16.12 1.36
N ALA A 139 19.23 17.04 2.17
CA ALA A 139 19.03 18.43 1.80
C ALA A 139 20.35 19.13 1.43
N ALA A 140 21.40 18.96 2.23
CA ALA A 140 22.74 19.47 1.93
C ALA A 140 23.30 18.89 0.62
N THR A 141 23.10 17.59 0.37
CA THR A 141 23.53 16.93 -0.87
C THR A 141 22.78 17.50 -2.07
N ILE A 142 21.47 17.77 -1.95
CA ILE A 142 20.67 18.40 -3.03
C ILE A 142 21.23 19.78 -3.36
N GLN A 143 21.56 20.57 -2.34
CA GLN A 143 22.13 21.91 -2.52
C GLN A 143 23.51 21.86 -3.19
N ALA A 144 24.34 20.88 -2.84
CA ALA A 144 25.69 20.70 -3.40
C ALA A 144 25.69 20.15 -4.84
N LEU A 145 24.74 19.27 -5.19
CA LEU A 145 24.75 18.59 -6.48
C LEU A 145 24.35 19.54 -7.64
N PRO A 146 25.08 19.51 -8.78
CA PRO A 146 24.63 20.21 -9.97
C PRO A 146 23.36 19.56 -10.53
N ALA A 147 22.52 20.35 -11.21
CA ALA A 147 21.23 19.91 -11.73
C ALA A 147 21.32 18.64 -12.60
N ALA A 148 22.38 18.49 -13.41
CA ALA A 148 22.60 17.29 -14.21
C ALA A 148 22.85 16.04 -13.36
N ALA A 149 23.58 16.16 -12.25
CA ALA A 149 23.84 15.04 -11.34
C ALA A 149 22.60 14.66 -10.51
N LEU A 150 21.72 15.63 -10.21
CA LEU A 150 20.41 15.37 -9.59
C LEU A 150 19.48 14.55 -10.47
N GLN A 151 19.63 14.61 -11.80
CA GLN A 151 18.89 13.75 -12.73
C GLN A 151 19.54 12.37 -12.93
N GLY A 152 20.76 12.20 -12.42
CA GLY A 152 21.55 10.98 -12.54
C GLY A 152 21.49 10.06 -11.31
N PRO A 153 22.36 9.04 -11.24
CA PRO A 153 22.44 8.12 -10.11
C PRO A 153 22.59 8.79 -8.73
N PRO A 154 23.36 9.89 -8.56
CA PRO A 154 23.44 10.60 -7.28
C PRO A 154 22.07 11.10 -6.80
N GLY A 155 21.28 11.71 -7.67
CA GLY A 155 19.93 12.17 -7.33
C GLY A 155 18.99 11.03 -6.97
N ALA A 156 19.06 9.90 -7.68
CA ALA A 156 18.30 8.71 -7.33
C ALA A 156 18.66 8.18 -5.94
N THR A 157 19.95 8.13 -5.59
CA THR A 157 20.43 7.74 -4.25
C THR A 157 19.88 8.68 -3.16
N VAL A 158 19.86 9.99 -3.41
CA VAL A 158 19.30 10.97 -2.47
C VAL A 158 17.81 10.76 -2.27
N MET A 159 17.02 10.61 -3.35
CA MET A 159 15.58 10.42 -3.25
C MET A 159 15.23 9.09 -2.54
N ASP A 160 15.98 8.02 -2.80
CA ASP A 160 15.83 6.76 -2.07
C ASP A 160 16.13 6.93 -0.58
N ALA A 161 17.19 7.65 -0.24
CA ALA A 161 17.54 7.91 1.15
C ALA A 161 16.48 8.74 1.88
N ILE A 162 15.91 9.78 1.25
CA ILE A 162 14.82 10.58 1.84
C ILE A 162 13.62 9.69 2.12
N GLY A 163 13.19 8.91 1.12
CA GLY A 163 12.06 8.00 1.26
C GLY A 163 12.27 6.99 2.38
N ARG A 164 13.40 6.28 2.43
CA ARG A 164 13.68 5.27 3.47
C ARG A 164 13.65 5.87 4.88
N GLN A 165 14.17 7.09 5.03
CA GLN A 165 14.22 7.77 6.33
C GLN A 165 12.85 8.28 6.76
N ALA A 166 12.07 8.83 5.82
CA ALA A 166 10.70 9.26 6.09
C ALA A 166 9.80 8.09 6.48
N GLU A 167 9.89 6.96 5.78
CA GLU A 167 9.13 5.74 6.11
C GLU A 167 9.50 5.21 7.50
N ARG A 168 10.80 5.08 7.81
CA ARG A 168 11.26 4.60 9.12
C ARG A 168 10.82 5.52 10.26
N LEU A 169 10.84 6.83 10.02
CA LEU A 169 10.34 7.81 10.98
C LEU A 169 8.81 7.69 11.17
N ALA A 170 8.06 7.46 10.09
CA ALA A 170 6.62 7.24 10.12
C ALA A 170 6.24 5.93 10.85
N GLU A 171 7.02 4.87 10.66
CA GLU A 171 6.87 3.60 11.39
C GLU A 171 7.12 3.78 12.90
N ARG A 172 8.20 4.47 13.27
CA ARG A 172 8.48 4.83 14.68
C ARG A 172 7.34 5.67 15.29
N ALA A 173 6.82 6.62 14.53
CA ALA A 173 5.66 7.43 14.92
C ALA A 173 4.41 6.59 15.12
N THR A 174 4.15 5.63 14.23
CA THR A 174 3.03 4.68 14.33
C THR A 174 3.11 3.86 15.61
N VAL A 175 4.26 3.25 15.91
CA VAL A 175 4.49 2.49 17.16
C VAL A 175 4.38 3.41 18.39
N GLY A 176 4.80 4.66 18.25
CA GLY A 176 4.74 5.69 19.29
C GLY A 176 3.35 6.30 19.53
N THR A 177 2.35 6.07 18.67
CA THR A 177 1.00 6.70 18.80
C THR A 177 0.29 6.37 20.12
N GLY A 178 0.66 5.27 20.80
CA GLY A 178 0.19 4.92 22.14
C GLY A 178 1.04 5.45 23.30
N ARG A 179 2.15 6.13 23.02
CA ARG A 179 3.06 6.76 24.00
C ARG A 179 3.00 8.27 23.80
N ALA A 180 2.00 8.90 24.41
CA ALA A 180 1.68 10.32 24.24
C ALA A 180 2.85 11.29 24.55
N ASP A 181 3.90 10.84 25.22
CA ASP A 181 5.00 11.68 25.73
C ASP A 181 6.41 11.20 25.29
N ASP A 182 6.64 10.98 23.98
CA ASP A 182 8.01 10.88 23.45
C ASP A 182 8.49 12.23 22.88
N PRO A 183 9.16 13.09 23.69
CA PRO A 183 9.63 14.39 23.24
C PRO A 183 10.75 14.28 22.19
N LEU A 184 11.51 13.18 22.17
CA LEU A 184 12.53 12.95 21.16
C LEU A 184 11.89 12.69 19.81
N LEU A 185 10.89 11.80 19.76
CA LEU A 185 10.16 11.50 18.53
C LEU A 185 9.42 12.72 18.01
N THR A 186 8.78 13.49 18.89
CA THR A 186 8.12 14.75 18.52
C THR A 186 9.10 15.73 17.87
N ALA A 187 10.30 15.87 18.45
CA ALA A 187 11.34 16.71 17.88
C ALA A 187 11.85 16.18 16.53
N HIS A 188 12.04 14.87 16.38
CA HIS A 188 12.43 14.26 15.10
C HIS A 188 11.40 14.52 13.99
N LEU A 189 10.11 14.42 14.31
CA LEU A 189 9.02 14.74 13.38
C LEU A 189 9.05 16.22 12.96
N ASP A 190 9.33 17.12 13.89
CA ASP A 190 9.47 18.55 13.60
C ASP A 190 10.69 18.84 12.70
N VAL A 191 11.85 18.25 12.98
CA VAL A 191 13.04 18.39 12.13
C VAL A 191 12.78 17.85 10.72
N ALA A 192 12.12 16.70 10.59
CA ALA A 192 11.77 16.13 9.28
C ALA A 192 10.87 17.07 8.46
N ARG A 193 9.85 17.68 9.10
CA ARG A 193 8.98 18.68 8.45
C ARG A 193 9.76 19.89 7.95
N ARG A 194 10.76 20.36 8.69
CA ARG A 194 11.62 21.48 8.27
C ARG A 194 12.46 21.15 7.03
N HIS A 195 12.78 19.88 6.83
CA HIS A 195 13.43 19.38 5.61
C HIS A 195 12.43 19.02 4.50
N GLY A 196 11.16 19.39 4.64
CA GLY A 196 10.14 19.21 3.60
C GLY A 196 9.43 17.86 3.60
N VAL A 197 9.71 16.97 4.56
CA VAL A 197 9.01 15.68 4.67
C VAL A 197 7.59 15.89 5.19
N GLN A 198 6.59 15.44 4.44
CA GLN A 198 5.20 15.47 4.85
C GLN A 198 4.75 14.11 5.38
N LEU A 199 4.30 14.10 6.63
CA LEU A 199 3.75 12.91 7.28
C LEU A 199 2.26 13.14 7.52
N VAL A 200 1.45 12.17 7.08
CA VAL A 200 -0.01 12.15 7.24
C VAL A 200 -0.41 11.05 8.20
N THR A 201 -1.48 11.27 8.95
CA THR A 201 -2.05 10.23 9.81
C THR A 201 -3.28 9.63 9.13
N ARG A 202 -3.32 8.31 9.07
CA ARG A 202 -4.42 7.52 8.52
C ARG A 202 -5.06 6.71 9.63
N GLU A 203 -6.38 6.73 9.68
CA GLU A 203 -7.16 5.89 10.59
C GLU A 203 -7.77 4.74 9.79
N GLN A 204 -7.47 3.51 10.19
CA GLN A 204 -8.07 2.32 9.60
C GLN A 204 -8.37 1.32 10.71
N ASP A 205 -9.61 0.82 10.78
CA ASP A 205 -10.06 -0.16 11.77
C ASP A 205 -9.72 0.25 13.22
N SER A 206 -9.93 1.53 13.56
CA SER A 206 -9.57 2.16 14.85
C SER A 206 -8.06 2.15 15.18
N ARG A 207 -7.19 1.88 14.19
CA ARG A 207 -5.73 2.00 14.30
C ARG A 207 -5.25 3.25 13.59
N MET A 208 -4.52 4.09 14.32
CA MET A 208 -3.83 5.25 13.76
C MET A 208 -2.46 4.82 13.21
N THR A 209 -2.23 5.07 11.93
CA THR A 209 -0.96 4.83 11.24
C THR A 209 -0.41 6.17 10.75
N VAL A 210 0.84 6.48 11.07
CA VAL A 210 1.54 7.62 10.49
C VAL A 210 2.24 7.14 9.23
N CYS A 211 2.05 7.86 8.14
CA CYS A 211 2.53 7.52 6.81
C CYS A 211 3.26 8.71 6.20
N TYR A 212 4.26 8.42 5.38
CA TYR A 212 4.89 9.41 4.52
C TYR A 212 4.04 9.65 3.28
N ASP A 213 3.94 10.91 2.81
CA ASP A 213 3.17 11.27 1.61
C ASP A 213 3.81 10.75 0.30
N GLY A 214 5.06 10.27 0.38
CA GLY A 214 5.76 9.60 -0.71
C GLY A 214 6.28 10.54 -1.80
N ASP A 215 6.49 11.83 -1.53
CA ASP A 215 6.94 12.77 -2.57
C ASP A 215 8.30 12.37 -3.20
N ALA A 216 9.28 11.97 -2.38
CA ALA A 216 10.57 11.48 -2.86
C ALA A 216 10.42 10.15 -3.62
N TRP A 217 9.50 9.28 -3.21
CA TRP A 217 9.22 8.03 -3.94
C TRP A 217 8.65 8.28 -5.33
N ARG A 218 7.70 9.22 -5.46
CA ARG A 218 7.15 9.62 -6.77
C ARG A 218 8.23 10.20 -7.67
N ARG A 219 9.11 11.04 -7.13
CA ARG A 219 10.28 11.58 -7.87
C ARG A 219 11.25 10.48 -8.28
N LEU A 220 11.53 9.53 -7.39
CA LEU A 220 12.43 8.40 -7.66
C LEU A 220 11.90 7.49 -8.77
N LEU A 221 10.60 7.20 -8.79
CA LEU A 221 9.98 6.42 -9.87
C LEU A 221 10.09 7.11 -11.23
N ALA A 222 9.99 8.44 -11.25
CA ALA A 222 10.11 9.24 -12.46
C ALA A 222 11.56 9.39 -12.97
N LEU A 223 12.57 9.11 -12.12
CA LEU A 223 13.99 9.23 -12.49
C LEU A 223 14.43 8.03 -13.36
N PRO A 224 14.89 8.26 -14.60
CA PRO A 224 15.37 7.17 -15.47
C PRO A 224 16.60 6.47 -14.90
N ALA A 225 17.45 7.21 -14.17
CA ALA A 225 18.69 6.71 -13.59
C ALA A 225 18.49 5.85 -12.31
N ALA A 226 17.25 5.74 -11.80
CA ALA A 226 16.96 4.91 -10.63
C ALA A 226 17.09 3.42 -10.96
N SER A 227 17.73 2.67 -10.06
CA SER A 227 17.90 1.22 -10.20
C SER A 227 16.55 0.49 -10.10
N ALA A 228 16.51 -0.76 -10.58
CA ALA A 228 15.31 -1.58 -10.46
C ALA A 228 14.88 -1.74 -9.00
N GLU A 229 15.81 -1.97 -8.08
CA GLU A 229 15.50 -2.12 -6.65
C GLU A 229 14.99 -0.81 -6.02
N GLN A 230 15.54 0.34 -6.40
CA GLN A 230 15.05 1.65 -5.97
C GLN A 230 13.60 1.88 -6.41
N LYS A 231 13.29 1.54 -7.67
CA LYS A 231 11.90 1.63 -8.19
C LYS A 231 10.98 0.65 -7.49
N ALA A 232 11.41 -0.59 -7.25
CA ALA A 232 10.63 -1.58 -6.50
C ALA A 232 10.31 -1.11 -5.09
N ARG A 233 11.29 -0.56 -4.37
CA ARG A 233 11.09 0.00 -3.03
C ARG A 233 10.10 1.16 -3.04
N ALA A 234 10.25 2.09 -3.97
CA ALA A 234 9.35 3.24 -4.11
C ALA A 234 7.90 2.82 -4.43
N ALA A 235 7.71 1.89 -5.38
CA ALA A 235 6.39 1.38 -5.73
C ALA A 235 5.73 0.64 -4.56
N LEU A 236 6.48 -0.19 -3.84
CA LEU A 236 5.97 -0.89 -2.65
C LEU A 236 5.59 0.06 -1.53
N ALA A 237 6.36 1.12 -1.31
CA ALA A 237 6.04 2.15 -0.32
C ALA A 237 4.78 2.94 -0.68
N LEU A 238 4.66 3.38 -1.94
CA LEU A 238 3.50 4.14 -2.44
C LEU A 238 2.21 3.32 -2.50
N THR A 239 2.30 1.99 -2.46
CA THR A 239 1.15 1.08 -2.58
C THR A 239 0.77 0.41 -1.26
N ARG A 240 1.36 0.82 -0.13
CA ARG A 240 1.05 0.32 1.23
C ARG A 240 -0.41 0.57 1.58
N ALA A 241 -1.18 -0.50 1.78
CA ALA A 241 -2.63 -0.44 1.96
C ALA A 241 -3.06 0.45 3.13
N GLU A 242 -2.33 0.40 4.25
CA GLU A 242 -2.59 1.19 5.45
C GLU A 242 -2.25 2.68 5.31
N CYS A 243 -1.52 3.06 4.26
CA CYS A 243 -1.14 4.46 3.97
C CYS A 243 -1.95 5.08 2.83
N LEU A 244 -2.72 4.28 2.11
CA LEU A 244 -3.60 4.77 1.05
C LEU A 244 -4.86 5.40 1.66
N GLU A 245 -5.22 6.58 1.14
CA GLU A 245 -6.52 7.18 1.44
C GLU A 245 -7.59 6.36 0.74
N GLN A 246 -8.56 5.85 1.49
CA GLN A 246 -9.63 5.01 0.95
C GLN A 246 -10.78 5.90 0.46
N PRO A 247 -11.00 6.05 -0.86
CA PRO A 247 -12.05 6.92 -1.36
C PRO A 247 -13.43 6.39 -0.92
N THR A 248 -14.40 7.28 -0.74
CA THR A 248 -15.78 6.86 -0.40
C THR A 248 -16.55 6.40 -1.63
N ARG A 249 -16.29 7.02 -2.80
CA ARG A 249 -16.95 6.69 -4.07
C ARG A 249 -16.29 5.49 -4.72
N ILE A 250 -17.11 4.60 -5.26
CA ILE A 250 -16.66 3.39 -5.98
C ILE A 250 -15.80 3.74 -7.20
N ALA A 251 -16.17 4.78 -7.96
CA ALA A 251 -15.40 5.22 -9.13
C ALA A 251 -13.98 5.67 -8.75
N ASP A 252 -13.84 6.41 -7.65
CA ASP A 252 -12.54 6.90 -7.17
C ASP A 252 -11.68 5.75 -6.63
N ARG A 253 -12.30 4.73 -5.99
CA ARG A 253 -11.60 3.50 -5.56
C ARG A 253 -10.99 2.74 -6.74
N GLU A 254 -11.74 2.63 -7.83
CA GLU A 254 -11.24 1.94 -9.02
C GLU A 254 -10.16 2.72 -9.73
N ALA A 255 -10.30 4.05 -9.85
CA ALA A 255 -9.25 4.90 -10.39
C ALA A 255 -7.96 4.82 -9.56
N LEU A 256 -8.09 4.76 -8.22
CA LEU A 256 -6.97 4.49 -7.34
C LEU A 256 -6.32 3.14 -7.68
N ASP A 257 -7.09 2.07 -7.79
CA ASP A 257 -6.56 0.73 -8.06
C ASP A 257 -5.87 0.62 -9.42
N GLU A 258 -6.39 1.29 -10.45
CA GLU A 258 -5.73 1.39 -11.76
C GLU A 258 -4.40 2.15 -11.64
N GLY A 259 -4.36 3.26 -10.91
CA GLY A 259 -3.11 3.97 -10.62
C GLY A 259 -2.08 3.13 -9.85
N LEU A 260 -2.52 2.27 -8.92
CA LEU A 260 -1.62 1.36 -8.19
C LEU A 260 -1.04 0.29 -9.12
N VAL A 261 -1.82 -0.24 -10.07
CA VAL A 261 -1.31 -1.16 -11.10
C VAL A 261 -0.21 -0.49 -11.90
N ASP A 262 -0.42 0.75 -12.34
CA ASP A 262 0.57 1.47 -13.13
C ASP A 262 1.86 1.67 -12.35
N LEU A 263 1.79 2.09 -11.08
CA LEU A 263 2.97 2.22 -10.22
C LEU A 263 3.76 0.91 -10.09
N LEU A 264 3.06 -0.21 -9.90
CA LEU A 264 3.70 -1.53 -9.76
C LEU A 264 4.29 -2.02 -11.09
N ALA A 265 3.66 -1.70 -12.21
CA ALA A 265 4.18 -2.06 -13.54
C ALA A 265 5.50 -1.34 -13.86
N HIS A 266 5.66 -0.09 -13.45
CA HIS A 266 6.92 0.65 -13.60
C HIS A 266 8.09 0.07 -12.79
N ALA A 267 7.78 -0.73 -11.76
CA ALA A 267 8.74 -1.36 -10.88
C ALA A 267 9.00 -2.84 -11.18
N ASP A 268 8.15 -3.51 -11.95
CA ASP A 268 8.29 -4.94 -12.27
C ASP A 268 9.35 -5.13 -13.36
N ALA A 269 10.60 -5.38 -12.93
CA ALA A 269 11.74 -5.53 -13.81
C ALA A 269 12.37 -6.94 -13.71
N PRO A 270 12.75 -7.59 -14.83
CA PRO A 270 13.37 -8.91 -14.81
C PRO A 270 14.68 -8.99 -14.00
N ALA A 271 15.40 -7.86 -13.89
CA ALA A 271 16.67 -7.75 -13.18
C ALA A 271 16.54 -7.72 -11.64
N LEU A 272 15.32 -7.73 -11.10
CA LEU A 272 15.08 -7.73 -9.66
C LEU A 272 15.48 -9.06 -9.01
N ALA A 273 16.09 -8.97 -7.82
CA ALA A 273 16.31 -10.12 -6.95
C ALA A 273 14.98 -10.85 -6.64
N PRO A 274 15.00 -12.18 -6.41
CA PRO A 274 13.78 -12.98 -6.23
C PRO A 274 12.81 -12.44 -5.17
N HIS A 275 13.31 -12.06 -3.99
CA HIS A 275 12.47 -11.51 -2.92
C HIS A 275 11.76 -10.20 -3.31
N TRP A 276 12.39 -9.32 -4.11
CA TRP A 276 11.74 -8.11 -4.62
C TRP A 276 10.65 -8.44 -5.63
N ARG A 277 10.90 -9.37 -6.54
CA ARG A 277 9.89 -9.85 -7.49
C ARG A 277 8.68 -10.45 -6.76
N ALA A 278 8.93 -11.23 -5.70
CA ALA A 278 7.88 -11.82 -4.89
C ALA A 278 7.01 -10.77 -4.18
N ARG A 279 7.62 -9.71 -3.61
CA ARG A 279 6.88 -8.58 -2.98
C ARG A 279 6.03 -7.81 -3.99
N ILE A 280 6.58 -7.49 -5.16
CA ILE A 280 5.85 -6.80 -6.23
C ILE A 280 4.68 -7.67 -6.73
N ALA A 281 4.94 -8.96 -7.01
CA ALA A 281 3.91 -9.89 -7.45
C ALA A 281 2.80 -10.07 -6.40
N THR A 282 3.15 -10.11 -5.11
CA THR A 282 2.17 -10.15 -4.01
C THR A 282 1.26 -8.92 -4.06
N ARG A 283 1.83 -7.71 -4.17
CA ARG A 283 1.04 -6.47 -4.26
C ARG A 283 0.19 -6.44 -5.54
N GLN A 284 0.73 -6.84 -6.68
CA GLN A 284 0.00 -6.92 -7.94
C GLN A 284 -1.20 -7.88 -7.82
N ALA A 285 -1.03 -9.03 -7.17
CA ALA A 285 -2.10 -9.99 -6.93
C ALA A 285 -3.25 -9.38 -6.11
N GLU A 286 -2.93 -8.60 -5.06
CA GLU A 286 -3.92 -7.88 -4.26
C GLU A 286 -4.70 -6.85 -5.09
N VAL A 287 -4.00 -5.97 -5.82
CA VAL A 287 -4.64 -4.91 -6.60
C VAL A 287 -5.48 -5.50 -7.74
N TRP A 288 -4.96 -6.46 -8.49
CA TRP A 288 -5.71 -7.11 -9.57
C TRP A 288 -6.95 -7.85 -9.07
N SER A 289 -6.93 -8.39 -7.85
CA SER A 289 -8.11 -9.02 -7.26
C SER A 289 -9.22 -8.02 -6.99
N ARG A 290 -8.88 -6.83 -6.48
CA ARG A 290 -9.84 -5.74 -6.22
C ARG A 290 -10.46 -5.23 -7.53
N ILE A 291 -9.63 -5.03 -8.54
CA ILE A 291 -10.06 -4.65 -9.89
C ILE A 291 -11.00 -5.71 -10.49
N ALA A 292 -10.67 -7.00 -10.35
CA ALA A 292 -11.50 -8.09 -10.86
C ALA A 292 -12.89 -8.09 -10.21
N TYR A 293 -12.96 -7.90 -8.90
CA TYR A 293 -14.22 -7.80 -8.17
C TYR A 293 -15.05 -6.59 -8.61
N ALA A 294 -14.43 -5.41 -8.68
CA ALA A 294 -15.10 -4.18 -9.07
C ALA A 294 -15.66 -4.24 -10.50
N ARG A 295 -14.89 -4.78 -11.46
CA ARG A 295 -15.33 -4.97 -12.84
C ARG A 295 -16.45 -6.00 -12.96
N ALA A 296 -16.40 -7.07 -12.16
CA ALA A 296 -17.47 -8.06 -12.13
C ALA A 296 -18.80 -7.43 -11.65
N GLN A 297 -18.74 -6.59 -10.61
CA GLN A 297 -19.92 -5.89 -10.08
C GLN A 297 -20.59 -4.96 -11.10
N ARG A 298 -19.84 -4.46 -12.07
CA ARG A 298 -20.34 -3.65 -13.20
C ARG A 298 -20.76 -4.46 -14.42
N ASP A 299 -20.87 -5.78 -14.28
CA ASP A 299 -21.20 -6.71 -15.38
C ASP A 299 -20.20 -6.66 -16.55
N GLN A 300 -18.94 -6.25 -16.30
CA GLN A 300 -17.87 -6.16 -17.31
C GLN A 300 -17.06 -7.46 -17.39
N ALA A 301 -17.74 -8.57 -17.70
CA ALA A 301 -17.22 -9.93 -17.56
C ALA A 301 -15.83 -10.19 -18.18
N ASP A 302 -15.56 -9.67 -19.39
CA ASP A 302 -14.26 -9.90 -20.06
C ASP A 302 -13.10 -9.22 -19.34
N THR A 303 -13.29 -7.98 -18.92
CA THR A 303 -12.25 -7.21 -18.21
C THR A 303 -12.05 -7.72 -16.78
N ALA A 304 -13.10 -8.24 -16.14
CA ALA A 304 -13.03 -8.92 -14.86
C ALA A 304 -12.25 -10.24 -14.96
N ARG A 305 -12.51 -11.03 -16.02
CA ARG A 305 -11.77 -12.27 -16.32
C ARG A 305 -10.27 -12.01 -16.50
N GLN A 306 -9.93 -11.00 -17.30
CA GLN A 306 -8.53 -10.61 -17.52
C GLN A 306 -7.84 -10.17 -16.22
N ALA A 307 -8.51 -9.36 -15.40
CA ALA A 307 -7.97 -8.92 -14.11
C ALA A 307 -7.77 -10.11 -13.14
N ALA A 308 -8.74 -11.02 -13.05
CA ALA A 308 -8.62 -12.21 -12.20
C ALA A 308 -7.50 -13.15 -12.68
N GLN A 309 -7.33 -13.31 -14.00
CA GLN A 309 -6.21 -14.09 -14.55
C GLN A 309 -4.87 -13.45 -14.16
N ARG A 310 -4.72 -12.12 -14.29
CA ARG A 310 -3.51 -11.42 -13.86
C ARG A 310 -3.22 -11.60 -12.37
N ALA A 311 -4.26 -11.60 -11.52
CA ALA A 311 -4.10 -11.88 -10.09
C ALA A 311 -3.60 -13.32 -9.83
N ILE A 312 -4.16 -14.31 -10.54
CA ILE A 312 -3.75 -15.72 -10.45
C ILE A 312 -2.31 -15.90 -10.94
N ASP A 313 -1.95 -15.29 -12.07
CA ASP A 313 -0.61 -15.36 -12.64
C ASP A 313 0.43 -14.70 -11.71
N ALA A 314 0.07 -13.58 -11.08
CA ALA A 314 0.93 -12.90 -10.12
C ALA A 314 1.23 -13.81 -8.90
N ILE A 315 0.24 -14.47 -8.32
CA ILE A 315 0.48 -15.48 -7.26
C ILE A 315 1.32 -16.65 -7.78
N GLY A 316 1.08 -17.10 -9.01
CA GLY A 316 1.81 -18.22 -9.62
C GLY A 316 3.30 -17.95 -9.84
N ARG A 317 3.73 -16.68 -9.92
CA ARG A 317 5.14 -16.28 -10.05
C ARG A 317 5.92 -16.30 -8.73
N ILE A 318 5.26 -16.50 -7.59
CA ILE A 318 5.87 -16.36 -6.26
C ILE A 318 6.41 -17.70 -5.78
N GLU A 319 7.71 -17.74 -5.53
CA GLU A 319 8.37 -18.87 -4.88
C GLU A 319 8.30 -18.69 -3.36
N LYS A 320 7.51 -19.52 -2.67
CA LYS A 320 7.30 -19.41 -1.22
C LYS A 320 8.58 -19.55 -0.40
N ALA A 321 9.57 -20.28 -0.89
CA ALA A 321 10.85 -20.49 -0.23
C ALA A 321 11.68 -19.19 -0.11
N GLU A 322 11.41 -18.20 -0.95
CA GLU A 322 12.07 -16.89 -0.94
C GLU A 322 11.40 -15.88 0.02
N LEU A 323 10.29 -16.27 0.66
CA LEU A 323 9.53 -15.40 1.55
C LEU A 323 9.98 -15.56 3.00
N VAL A 324 10.32 -14.43 3.62
CA VAL A 324 10.47 -14.34 5.08
C VAL A 324 9.08 -14.20 5.75
N ASP A 325 9.00 -14.41 7.06
CA ASP A 325 7.73 -14.45 7.82
C ASP A 325 6.76 -13.31 7.50
N ASP A 326 7.24 -12.06 7.47
CA ASP A 326 6.40 -10.89 7.17
C ASP A 326 5.87 -10.88 5.73
N ASP A 327 6.69 -11.31 4.77
CA ASP A 327 6.30 -11.40 3.37
C ASP A 327 5.39 -12.61 3.12
N LEU A 328 5.58 -13.70 3.87
CA LEU A 328 4.73 -14.87 3.86
C LEU A 328 3.31 -14.54 4.36
N ALA A 329 3.20 -13.75 5.44
CA ALA A 329 1.91 -13.28 5.94
C ALA A 329 1.14 -12.45 4.89
N ARG A 330 1.83 -11.51 4.22
CA ARG A 330 1.26 -10.72 3.11
C ARG A 330 0.86 -11.60 1.93
N PHE A 331 1.72 -12.53 1.54
CA PHE A 331 1.43 -13.50 0.49
C PHE A 331 0.16 -14.30 0.79
N HIS A 332 -0.01 -14.80 2.02
CA HIS A 332 -1.20 -15.55 2.39
C HIS A 332 -2.47 -14.69 2.30
N ALA A 333 -2.44 -13.44 2.77
CA ALA A 333 -3.58 -12.54 2.63
C ALA A 333 -3.93 -12.27 1.16
N ALA A 334 -2.92 -12.03 0.31
CA ALA A 334 -3.07 -11.86 -1.13
C ALA A 334 -3.67 -13.11 -1.79
N ALA A 335 -3.16 -14.30 -1.47
CA ALA A 335 -3.65 -15.57 -2.01
C ALA A 335 -5.12 -15.84 -1.66
N VAL A 336 -5.55 -15.49 -0.45
CA VAL A 336 -6.97 -15.60 -0.05
C VAL A 336 -7.85 -14.64 -0.86
N ARG A 337 -7.40 -13.40 -1.08
CA ARG A 337 -8.11 -12.42 -1.92
C ARG A 337 -8.22 -12.90 -3.38
N VAL A 338 -7.13 -13.41 -3.95
CA VAL A 338 -7.12 -13.96 -5.32
C VAL A 338 -8.07 -15.15 -5.42
N ASN A 339 -8.06 -16.02 -4.40
CA ASN A 339 -8.96 -17.16 -4.36
C ASN A 339 -10.42 -16.68 -4.37
N ALA A 340 -10.79 -15.67 -3.57
CA ALA A 340 -12.14 -15.13 -3.52
C ALA A 340 -12.67 -14.74 -4.91
N VAL A 341 -11.86 -14.11 -5.76
CA VAL A 341 -12.27 -13.65 -7.10
C VAL A 341 -11.99 -14.62 -8.24
N ARG A 342 -11.35 -15.77 -8.00
CA ARG A 342 -10.88 -16.67 -9.08
C ARG A 342 -11.96 -17.08 -10.09
N TRP A 343 -13.22 -17.14 -9.67
CA TRP A 343 -14.33 -17.57 -10.52
C TRP A 343 -14.62 -16.57 -11.65
N ALA A 344 -14.15 -15.33 -11.55
CA ALA A 344 -14.13 -14.41 -12.68
C ALA A 344 -13.27 -14.93 -13.84
N ALA A 345 -12.18 -15.66 -13.55
CA ALA A 345 -11.29 -16.26 -14.56
C ALA A 345 -11.82 -17.61 -15.08
N ALA A 346 -12.81 -18.21 -14.42
CA ALA A 346 -13.34 -19.50 -14.82
C ALA A 346 -14.19 -19.39 -16.11
N PRO A 347 -14.09 -20.35 -17.03
CA PRO A 347 -14.95 -20.38 -18.20
C PRO A 347 -16.40 -20.61 -17.78
N ALA A 348 -17.34 -19.96 -18.46
CA ALA A 348 -18.76 -20.19 -18.28
C ALA A 348 -19.16 -21.54 -18.92
N VAL A 349 -18.89 -22.64 -18.22
CA VAL A 349 -19.30 -23.98 -18.63
C VAL A 349 -20.59 -24.36 -17.89
N PRO A 350 -21.65 -24.77 -18.60
CA PRO A 350 -22.86 -25.27 -17.95
C PRO A 350 -22.52 -26.46 -17.05
N ALA A 351 -22.90 -26.38 -15.78
CA ALA A 351 -22.68 -27.48 -14.85
C ALA A 351 -23.53 -28.69 -15.27
N PRO A 352 -22.93 -29.88 -15.46
CA PRO A 352 -23.70 -31.08 -15.80
C PRO A 352 -24.56 -31.49 -14.60
N GLY A 353 -25.86 -31.67 -14.79
CA GLY A 353 -26.74 -32.09 -13.70
C GLY A 353 -28.22 -31.89 -13.98
N ARG A 354 -29.05 -32.22 -12.98
CA ARG A 354 -30.51 -31.99 -12.99
C ARG A 354 -30.89 -30.59 -12.54
N LEU A 355 -29.95 -29.82 -11.99
CA LEU A 355 -30.18 -28.48 -11.48
C LEU A 355 -29.34 -27.49 -12.25
N ALA A 356 -29.92 -26.34 -12.54
CA ALA A 356 -29.27 -25.20 -13.13
C ALA A 356 -29.62 -23.94 -12.33
N ILE A 357 -28.83 -22.88 -12.51
CA ILE A 357 -29.13 -21.56 -11.98
C ILE A 357 -29.40 -20.58 -13.13
N ALA A 358 -30.29 -19.63 -12.88
CA ALA A 358 -30.45 -18.44 -13.69
C ALA A 358 -30.22 -17.22 -12.81
N THR A 359 -29.52 -16.21 -13.31
CA THR A 359 -29.31 -14.94 -12.62
C THR A 359 -30.12 -13.84 -13.30
N ARG A 360 -30.70 -12.95 -12.51
CA ARG A 360 -31.45 -11.78 -12.97
C ARG A 360 -31.14 -10.59 -12.08
N ARG A 361 -30.89 -9.42 -12.68
CA ARG A 361 -30.85 -8.15 -11.94
C ARG A 361 -32.27 -7.75 -11.55
N ALA A 362 -32.49 -7.46 -10.28
CA ALA A 362 -33.71 -6.88 -9.77
C ALA A 362 -33.66 -5.34 -9.81
N ASP A 363 -34.82 -4.70 -9.73
CA ASP A 363 -34.95 -3.24 -9.85
C ASP A 363 -34.25 -2.48 -8.70
N ASP A 364 -34.04 -3.15 -7.58
CA ASP A 364 -33.31 -2.64 -6.40
C ASP A 364 -31.79 -2.85 -6.47
N GLY A 365 -31.29 -3.30 -7.63
CA GLY A 365 -29.87 -3.56 -7.89
C GLY A 365 -29.36 -4.92 -7.42
N GLN A 366 -30.18 -5.73 -6.73
CA GLN A 366 -29.77 -7.08 -6.34
C GLN A 366 -29.60 -7.99 -7.56
N THR A 367 -28.70 -8.96 -7.44
CA THR A 367 -28.68 -10.13 -8.33
C THR A 367 -29.46 -11.25 -7.68
N CYS A 368 -30.60 -11.60 -8.25
CA CYS A 368 -31.41 -12.74 -7.87
C CYS A 368 -30.92 -13.99 -8.58
N VAL A 369 -30.75 -15.07 -7.80
CA VAL A 369 -30.40 -16.40 -8.29
C VAL A 369 -31.60 -17.31 -8.14
N SER A 370 -32.13 -17.77 -9.27
CA SER A 370 -33.21 -18.74 -9.32
C SER A 370 -32.63 -20.14 -9.58
N LEU A 371 -32.87 -21.09 -8.68
CA LEU A 371 -32.60 -22.50 -8.90
C LEU A 371 -33.70 -23.10 -9.78
N ARG A 372 -33.32 -23.90 -10.78
CA ARG A 372 -34.26 -24.52 -11.74
C ARG A 372 -33.92 -25.98 -11.96
N ASP A 373 -34.93 -26.76 -12.32
CA ASP A 373 -34.69 -28.07 -12.93
C ASP A 373 -34.17 -27.85 -14.36
N ALA A 374 -33.00 -28.41 -14.67
CA ALA A 374 -32.34 -28.25 -15.95
C ALA A 374 -33.13 -28.84 -17.13
N LYS A 375 -34.09 -29.74 -16.87
CA LYS A 375 -34.97 -30.34 -17.89
C LYS A 375 -36.34 -29.67 -17.97
N ALA A 376 -36.68 -28.80 -17.03
CA ALA A 376 -37.95 -28.10 -17.06
C ALA A 376 -37.99 -27.08 -18.19
N LYS A 377 -39.22 -26.74 -18.63
CA LYS A 377 -39.43 -25.65 -19.60
C LYS A 377 -38.95 -24.32 -19.01
N ALA A 378 -38.57 -23.38 -19.87
CA ALA A 378 -37.99 -22.09 -19.45
C ALA A 378 -38.93 -21.25 -18.57
N ASP A 379 -40.24 -21.40 -18.73
CA ASP A 379 -41.32 -20.74 -17.97
C ASP A 379 -41.67 -21.44 -16.65
N ALA A 380 -41.11 -22.62 -16.38
CA ALA A 380 -41.35 -23.32 -15.12
C ALA A 380 -40.90 -22.47 -13.92
N PRO A 381 -41.64 -22.49 -12.81
CA PRO A 381 -41.30 -21.74 -11.62
C PRO A 381 -39.94 -22.17 -11.07
N ALA A 382 -39.22 -21.22 -10.48
CA ALA A 382 -37.98 -21.51 -9.78
C ALA A 382 -38.25 -22.46 -8.61
N LEU A 383 -37.35 -23.41 -8.41
CA LEU A 383 -37.37 -24.32 -7.27
C LEU A 383 -37.13 -23.55 -5.96
N ALA A 384 -36.19 -22.62 -5.99
CA ALA A 384 -35.93 -21.64 -4.94
C ALA A 384 -35.32 -20.38 -5.56
N GLU A 385 -35.47 -19.24 -4.90
CA GLU A 385 -34.85 -17.98 -5.31
C GLU A 385 -34.20 -17.29 -4.11
N ARG A 386 -33.05 -16.67 -4.32
CA ARG A 386 -32.38 -15.82 -3.33
C ARG A 386 -31.66 -14.68 -4.03
N CYS A 387 -31.80 -13.47 -3.50
CA CYS A 387 -31.17 -12.27 -4.04
C CYS A 387 -30.02 -11.78 -3.12
N SER A 388 -29.07 -11.05 -3.70
CA SER A 388 -27.95 -10.44 -3.00
C SER A 388 -27.44 -9.21 -3.74
N TRP A 389 -26.95 -8.21 -3.00
CA TRP A 389 -26.16 -7.09 -3.55
C TRP A 389 -24.70 -7.47 -3.86
N GLY A 390 -24.29 -8.68 -3.48
CA GLY A 390 -22.97 -9.22 -3.77
C GLY A 390 -22.79 -9.72 -5.21
N GLN A 391 -21.54 -10.05 -5.54
CA GLN A 391 -21.20 -10.66 -6.82
C GLN A 391 -21.55 -12.16 -6.79
N VAL A 392 -22.46 -12.58 -7.67
CA VAL A 392 -22.76 -14.00 -7.89
C VAL A 392 -21.80 -14.58 -8.90
N TRP A 393 -21.07 -15.63 -8.55
CA TRP A 393 -20.14 -16.30 -9.45
C TRP A 393 -20.80 -17.50 -10.12
N ALA A 394 -21.61 -17.28 -11.16
CA ALA A 394 -22.42 -18.34 -11.77
C ALA A 394 -21.60 -19.55 -12.28
N ALA A 395 -20.36 -19.33 -12.75
CA ALA A 395 -19.44 -20.39 -13.17
C ALA A 395 -19.05 -21.35 -12.04
N SER A 396 -19.32 -21.01 -10.78
CA SER A 396 -19.06 -21.86 -9.62
C SER A 396 -20.19 -22.84 -9.28
N ALA A 397 -21.31 -22.80 -10.01
CA ALA A 397 -22.46 -23.66 -9.76
C ALA A 397 -22.08 -25.15 -9.84
N ALA A 398 -22.30 -25.88 -8.74
CA ALA A 398 -21.94 -27.29 -8.61
C ALA A 398 -23.15 -28.09 -8.09
N PRO A 399 -24.01 -28.62 -8.98
CA PRO A 399 -25.10 -29.50 -8.59
C PRO A 399 -24.57 -30.85 -8.10
N ASN A 400 -25.27 -31.47 -7.14
CA ASN A 400 -25.01 -32.86 -6.80
C ASN A 400 -25.66 -33.82 -7.81
N ARG A 401 -25.18 -35.05 -7.83
CA ARG A 401 -25.66 -36.09 -8.76
C ARG A 401 -27.12 -36.45 -8.50
N GLU A 402 -27.55 -36.41 -7.24
CA GLU A 402 -28.90 -36.77 -6.82
C GLU A 402 -29.96 -35.73 -7.24
N GLY A 403 -29.55 -34.52 -7.61
CA GLY A 403 -30.45 -33.42 -7.95
C GLY A 403 -31.20 -32.86 -6.75
N THR A 404 -30.60 -32.93 -5.57
CA THR A 404 -31.17 -32.49 -4.28
C THR A 404 -30.39 -31.35 -3.64
N ALA A 405 -29.22 -30.99 -4.17
CA ALA A 405 -28.42 -29.87 -3.69
C ALA A 405 -27.59 -29.22 -4.82
N LEU A 406 -27.29 -27.93 -4.66
CA LEU A 406 -26.38 -27.18 -5.53
C LEU A 406 -25.58 -26.19 -4.68
N ALA A 407 -24.27 -26.18 -4.85
CA ALA A 407 -23.37 -25.22 -4.23
C ALA A 407 -23.06 -24.08 -5.22
N LEU A 408 -22.98 -22.85 -4.72
CA LEU A 408 -22.74 -21.64 -5.51
C LEU A 408 -21.93 -20.63 -4.71
N ALA A 409 -20.86 -20.10 -5.29
CA ALA A 409 -20.03 -19.10 -4.64
C ALA A 409 -20.60 -17.68 -4.86
N VAL A 410 -20.72 -16.92 -3.78
CA VAL A 410 -21.24 -15.54 -3.79
C VAL A 410 -20.33 -14.66 -2.95
N GLN A 411 -19.91 -13.52 -3.48
CA GLN A 411 -18.96 -12.61 -2.85
C GLN A 411 -19.67 -11.31 -2.46
N PRO A 412 -20.21 -11.19 -1.23
CA PRO A 412 -20.93 -10.00 -0.78
C PRO A 412 -20.06 -8.74 -0.76
N VAL A 413 -18.79 -8.85 -0.40
CA VAL A 413 -17.83 -7.73 -0.37
C VAL A 413 -16.47 -8.17 -0.93
N ASP A 414 -15.64 -7.21 -1.32
CA ASP A 414 -14.27 -7.48 -1.78
C ASP A 414 -13.49 -8.31 -0.74
N GLY A 415 -12.75 -9.31 -1.23
CA GLY A 415 -11.98 -10.23 -0.40
C GLY A 415 -12.77 -11.27 0.41
N TRP A 416 -14.11 -11.21 0.46
CA TRP A 416 -14.95 -12.13 1.25
C TRP A 416 -15.94 -12.93 0.41
N ARG A 417 -15.69 -14.23 0.19
CA ARG A 417 -16.59 -15.10 -0.59
C ARG A 417 -17.25 -16.19 0.24
N GLU A 418 -18.56 -16.24 0.22
CA GLU A 418 -19.39 -17.23 0.89
C GLU A 418 -19.80 -18.35 -0.06
N LEU A 419 -20.24 -19.47 0.51
CA LEU A 419 -20.82 -20.58 -0.23
C LEU A 419 -22.31 -20.67 0.06
N TRP A 420 -23.13 -20.38 -0.95
CA TRP A 420 -24.56 -20.64 -0.92
C TRP A 420 -24.81 -22.10 -1.27
N VAL A 421 -25.67 -22.74 -0.48
CA VAL A 421 -26.07 -24.14 -0.69
C VAL A 421 -27.58 -24.18 -0.81
N PHE A 422 -28.04 -24.37 -2.04
CA PHE A 422 -29.42 -24.72 -2.33
C PHE A 422 -29.62 -26.19 -1.99
N ARG A 423 -30.67 -26.52 -1.26
CA ARG A 423 -30.95 -27.91 -0.88
C ARG A 423 -32.45 -28.17 -0.82
N LYS A 424 -32.83 -29.40 -1.16
CA LYS A 424 -34.17 -29.93 -0.99
C LYS A 424 -34.26 -30.70 0.33
N ASP A 425 -35.20 -30.34 1.18
CA ASP A 425 -35.58 -31.10 2.36
C ASP A 425 -37.07 -31.46 2.35
N ALA A 426 -37.60 -31.95 3.48
CA ALA A 426 -39.00 -32.36 3.59
C ALA A 426 -39.98 -31.19 3.39
N GLY A 427 -39.55 -29.95 3.67
CA GLY A 427 -40.34 -28.73 3.51
C GLY A 427 -40.22 -28.09 2.12
N GLY A 428 -39.39 -28.64 1.23
CA GLY A 428 -39.16 -28.12 -0.12
C GLY A 428 -37.73 -27.65 -0.33
N TRP A 429 -37.54 -26.71 -1.25
CA TRP A 429 -36.23 -26.15 -1.55
C TRP A 429 -35.95 -24.91 -0.68
N GLY A 430 -34.73 -24.82 -0.17
CA GLY A 430 -34.24 -23.65 0.57
C GLY A 430 -32.78 -23.37 0.29
N VAL A 431 -32.30 -22.22 0.78
CA VAL A 431 -30.92 -21.77 0.60
C VAL A 431 -30.29 -21.45 1.94
N GLN A 432 -29.15 -22.07 2.23
CA GLN A 432 -28.32 -21.75 3.39
C GLN A 432 -26.99 -21.15 2.94
N VAL A 433 -26.33 -20.40 3.82
CA VAL A 433 -25.07 -19.70 3.52
C VAL A 433 -24.00 -20.19 4.48
N LEU A 434 -22.89 -20.67 3.95
CA LEU A 434 -21.69 -21.01 4.70
C LEU A 434 -20.65 -19.89 4.54
N PRO A 435 -20.37 -19.11 5.59
CA PRO A 435 -19.32 -18.09 5.53
C PRO A 435 -17.91 -18.70 5.72
N PRO A 436 -16.85 -18.00 5.26
CA PRO A 436 -15.45 -18.37 5.50
C PRO A 436 -15.10 -18.58 6.98
N SER A 437 -15.61 -17.69 7.83
CA SER A 437 -15.49 -17.77 9.29
C SER A 437 -16.76 -17.22 9.95
N ALA A 438 -16.89 -17.43 11.27
CA ALA A 438 -18.01 -16.87 12.04
C ALA A 438 -17.80 -15.38 12.41
N LEU A 439 -16.62 -14.82 12.12
CA LEU A 439 -16.32 -13.41 12.36
C LEU A 439 -17.00 -12.53 11.30
N GLN A 440 -17.03 -11.22 11.55
CA GLN A 440 -17.52 -10.24 10.57
C GLN A 440 -16.75 -10.34 9.24
N PRO A 441 -17.37 -9.94 8.12
CA PRO A 441 -16.72 -9.98 6.80
C PRO A 441 -15.37 -9.27 6.81
N GLY A 442 -14.36 -9.94 6.25
CA GLY A 442 -12.99 -9.45 6.11
C GLY A 442 -12.34 -10.08 4.88
N ILE A 443 -11.16 -10.68 5.03
CA ILE A 443 -10.53 -11.46 3.95
C ILE A 443 -10.80 -12.94 4.21
N GLY A 444 -11.48 -13.63 3.29
CA GLY A 444 -11.77 -15.05 3.42
C GLY A 444 -12.61 -15.64 2.29
N TYR A 445 -12.54 -16.97 2.13
CA TYR A 445 -13.45 -17.70 1.26
C TYR A 445 -13.96 -18.99 1.90
N ALA A 446 -15.19 -19.36 1.58
CA ALA A 446 -15.69 -20.73 1.62
C ALA A 446 -15.80 -21.24 0.19
N GLU A 447 -15.31 -22.45 -0.04
CA GLU A 447 -15.16 -23.03 -1.36
C GLU A 447 -15.65 -24.47 -1.38
N PHE A 448 -16.57 -24.76 -2.30
CA PHE A 448 -16.99 -26.13 -2.57
C PHE A 448 -15.83 -26.94 -3.17
N ALA A 449 -15.61 -28.13 -2.61
CA ALA A 449 -14.50 -29.02 -2.97
C ALA A 449 -14.96 -30.42 -3.44
N GLY A 450 -16.24 -30.76 -3.36
CA GLY A 450 -16.76 -32.07 -3.79
C GLY A 450 -18.04 -32.51 -3.08
N TRP A 451 -18.73 -33.50 -3.65
CA TRP A 451 -19.92 -34.13 -3.07
C TRP A 451 -19.58 -35.55 -2.63
N GLU A 452 -19.94 -35.94 -1.40
CA GLU A 452 -19.94 -37.37 -1.07
C GLU A 452 -21.15 -38.06 -1.75
N PRO A 453 -21.00 -39.33 -2.17
CA PRO A 453 -22.11 -40.11 -2.70
C PRO A 453 -23.33 -40.10 -1.76
N GLY A 454 -24.53 -39.92 -2.32
CA GLY A 454 -25.77 -39.81 -1.57
C GLY A 454 -26.14 -38.38 -1.17
N GLY A 455 -25.32 -37.37 -1.51
CA GLY A 455 -25.69 -35.96 -1.46
C GLY A 455 -25.96 -35.39 -0.07
N ARG A 456 -25.60 -36.12 0.99
CA ARG A 456 -25.82 -35.71 2.40
C ARG A 456 -24.67 -34.90 2.99
N ARG A 457 -23.47 -35.04 2.40
CA ARG A 457 -22.26 -34.35 2.82
C ARG A 457 -21.56 -33.73 1.62
N MET A 458 -20.86 -32.65 1.87
CA MET A 458 -19.99 -32.00 0.90
C MET A 458 -18.63 -31.73 1.51
N LEU A 459 -17.64 -31.62 0.64
CA LEU A 459 -16.29 -31.21 0.97
C LEU A 459 -16.19 -29.70 0.80
N VAL A 460 -15.57 -29.03 1.77
CA VAL A 460 -15.39 -27.57 1.74
C VAL A 460 -13.96 -27.21 2.13
N ALA A 461 -13.33 -26.33 1.36
CA ALA A 461 -12.14 -25.61 1.80
C ALA A 461 -12.57 -24.23 2.32
N ARG A 462 -12.17 -23.88 3.55
CA ARG A 462 -12.38 -22.54 4.11
C ARG A 462 -11.05 -21.94 4.51
N GLU A 463 -10.85 -20.70 4.14
CA GLU A 463 -9.68 -19.93 4.56
C GLU A 463 -10.12 -18.51 4.90
N ALA A 464 -9.67 -17.99 6.02
CA ALA A 464 -9.99 -16.63 6.43
C ALA A 464 -8.84 -16.02 7.24
N LEU A 465 -8.67 -14.71 7.10
CA LEU A 465 -7.79 -13.93 7.96
C LEU A 465 -8.52 -13.61 9.26
N ALA A 466 -7.93 -13.99 10.39
CA ALA A 466 -8.43 -13.70 11.74
C ALA A 466 -7.25 -13.35 12.64
N GLU A 467 -7.34 -12.24 13.38
CA GLU A 467 -6.30 -11.81 14.33
C GLU A 467 -4.89 -11.74 13.71
N GLY A 468 -4.79 -11.29 12.45
CA GLY A 468 -3.53 -11.17 11.73
C GLY A 468 -2.94 -12.49 11.22
N LYS A 469 -3.66 -13.61 11.38
CA LYS A 469 -3.24 -14.93 10.90
C LYS A 469 -4.26 -15.52 9.93
N THR A 470 -3.75 -16.21 8.91
CA THR A 470 -4.60 -16.94 7.98
C THR A 470 -4.90 -18.32 8.55
N ILE A 471 -6.18 -18.66 8.69
CA ILE A 471 -6.62 -19.97 9.16
C ILE A 471 -7.24 -20.71 7.98
N ARG A 472 -6.56 -21.75 7.51
CA ARG A 472 -7.04 -22.66 6.47
C ARG A 472 -7.59 -23.94 7.11
N ARG A 473 -8.71 -24.43 6.60
CA ARG A 473 -9.32 -25.68 7.05
C ARG A 473 -10.04 -26.38 5.90
N PHE A 474 -9.96 -27.69 5.91
CA PHE A 474 -10.70 -28.58 5.04
C PHE A 474 -11.74 -29.32 5.87
N GLU A 475 -12.96 -29.40 5.36
CA GLU A 475 -14.11 -29.85 6.15
C GLU A 475 -15.01 -30.80 5.36
N VAL A 476 -15.51 -31.81 6.05
CA VAL A 476 -16.67 -32.60 5.61
C VAL A 476 -17.89 -31.99 6.29
N VAL A 477 -18.77 -31.39 5.50
CA VAL A 477 -19.89 -30.58 5.97
C VAL A 477 -21.20 -31.28 5.70
N LYS A 478 -22.06 -31.37 6.71
CA LYS A 478 -23.43 -31.88 6.56
C LYS A 478 -24.28 -30.89 5.77
N VAL A 479 -24.79 -31.31 4.62
CA VAL A 479 -25.57 -30.43 3.71
C VAL A 479 -26.83 -29.88 4.37
N ALA A 480 -27.42 -30.64 5.30
CA ALA A 480 -28.67 -30.25 5.94
C ALA A 480 -28.55 -29.04 6.89
N THR A 481 -27.38 -28.87 7.51
CA THR A 481 -27.18 -27.87 8.58
C THR A 481 -25.97 -26.97 8.35
N LEU A 482 -25.17 -27.26 7.32
CA LEU A 482 -23.86 -26.65 7.05
C LEU A 482 -22.89 -26.74 8.23
N THR A 483 -23.08 -27.72 9.11
CA THR A 483 -22.20 -27.98 10.24
C THR A 483 -21.05 -28.87 9.80
N PRO A 484 -19.79 -28.52 10.11
CA PRO A 484 -18.65 -29.42 9.88
C PRO A 484 -18.75 -30.64 10.80
N GLU A 485 -18.73 -31.84 10.23
CA GLU A 485 -18.67 -33.11 10.97
C GLU A 485 -17.22 -33.55 11.20
N ARG A 486 -16.31 -33.18 10.28
CA ARG A 486 -14.88 -33.45 10.35
C ARG A 486 -14.12 -32.25 9.82
N THR A 487 -12.99 -31.91 10.45
CA THR A 487 -12.13 -30.79 10.07
C THR A 487 -10.67 -31.23 10.11
N ALA A 488 -9.87 -30.76 9.17
CA ALA A 488 -8.42 -30.90 9.17
C ALA A 488 -7.74 -29.66 8.58
N PHE A 489 -6.45 -29.49 8.83
CA PHE A 489 -5.63 -28.41 8.25
C PHE A 489 -5.00 -28.79 6.91
N ASP A 490 -5.04 -30.08 6.58
CA ASP A 490 -4.62 -30.66 5.29
C ASP A 490 -5.79 -31.45 4.70
N ALA A 491 -6.00 -31.32 3.39
CA ALA A 491 -7.02 -32.06 2.67
C ALA A 491 -6.75 -33.57 2.70
N GLU A 492 -5.48 -33.99 2.61
CA GLU A 492 -5.11 -35.41 2.54
C GLU A 492 -5.39 -36.17 3.85
N ALA A 493 -5.43 -35.45 4.97
CA ALA A 493 -5.82 -36.01 6.27
C ALA A 493 -7.31 -36.44 6.33
N LEU A 494 -8.13 -36.01 5.36
CA LEU A 494 -9.53 -36.39 5.24
C LEU A 494 -9.72 -37.33 4.05
N GLY A 495 -9.84 -38.63 4.32
CA GLY A 495 -10.09 -39.64 3.28
C GLY A 495 -11.16 -39.29 2.22
N PRO A 496 -12.27 -38.59 2.56
CA PRO A 496 -13.21 -38.08 1.56
C PRO A 496 -12.61 -37.16 0.48
N PHE A 497 -11.64 -36.30 0.81
CA PHE A 497 -10.95 -35.42 -0.14
C PHE A 497 -10.06 -36.18 -1.13
N SER A 498 -9.61 -37.39 -0.79
CA SER A 498 -8.90 -38.26 -1.73
C SER A 498 -9.85 -39.01 -2.67
N ARG A 499 -11.08 -39.31 -2.21
CA ARG A 499 -12.04 -40.18 -2.92
C ARG A 499 -13.03 -39.43 -3.80
N TRP A 500 -13.52 -38.29 -3.33
CA TRP A 500 -14.61 -37.56 -3.97
C TRP A 500 -14.36 -36.05 -4.16
N PRO A 501 -13.12 -35.60 -4.47
CA PRO A 501 -12.91 -34.20 -4.80
C PRO A 501 -13.58 -33.87 -6.14
N ASP A 502 -14.14 -32.66 -6.24
CA ASP A 502 -14.56 -32.10 -7.50
C ASP A 502 -13.35 -31.87 -8.42
N ALA A 503 -13.50 -32.20 -9.70
CA ALA A 503 -12.40 -32.14 -10.66
C ALA A 503 -11.99 -30.69 -11.01
N ALA A 504 -12.93 -29.74 -10.99
CA ALA A 504 -12.60 -28.32 -11.19
C ALA A 504 -11.87 -27.78 -9.96
N TRP A 505 -12.33 -28.14 -8.75
CA TRP A 505 -11.65 -27.80 -7.50
C TRP A 505 -10.20 -28.30 -7.47
N LYS A 506 -9.98 -29.60 -7.72
CA LYS A 506 -8.64 -30.21 -7.71
C LYS A 506 -7.66 -29.55 -8.70
N ARG A 507 -8.16 -29.07 -9.84
CA ARG A 507 -7.33 -28.41 -10.87
C ARG A 507 -7.01 -26.94 -10.57
N ALA A 508 -7.97 -26.21 -10.01
CA ALA A 508 -7.93 -24.74 -10.01
C ALA A 508 -7.89 -24.11 -8.61
N SER A 509 -8.11 -24.87 -7.53
CA SER A 509 -8.12 -24.31 -6.18
C SER A 509 -6.74 -23.83 -5.76
N LEU A 510 -6.69 -22.58 -5.26
CA LEU A 510 -5.48 -22.04 -4.64
C LEU A 510 -5.29 -22.56 -3.20
N ALA A 511 -6.31 -23.19 -2.62
CA ALA A 511 -6.22 -23.82 -1.29
C ALA A 511 -5.24 -25.00 -1.25
N LEU A 512 -4.96 -25.60 -2.41
CA LEU A 512 -4.03 -26.72 -2.58
C LEU A 512 -2.60 -26.28 -2.92
N ARG A 513 -2.38 -24.97 -3.13
CA ARG A 513 -1.10 -24.43 -3.60
C ARG A 513 -0.26 -23.85 -2.49
#